data_AF-A0A1F5USP3-F1
#
_entry.id   AF-A0A1F5USP3-F1
#
_cell.length_a   1.000
_cell.length_b   1.000
_cell.length_c   1.000
_cell.angle_alpha   90.00
_cell.angle_beta   90.00
_cell.angle_gamma   90.00
#
_symmetry.space_group_name_H-M   'P 1'
#
loop_
_entity.id
_entity.type
_entity.pdbx_description
1 polymer ?
#
loop_
_entity_poly.entity_id
_entity_poly.type
_entity_poly.pdbx_seq_one_letter_code
_entity_poly.pdbx_strand_id
1 'polypeptide(L)'
;MATDSNGSLVTRYEYDAFGKIRWQSQTDTRNKNTFVGGHGIVDDSDDDGLIYMRARYYDSEIGRFISRDPYTWGPDDERGQNKYNEMYIRWDKLVIGHNLYKYSVNNPIRFIDKDGKLFWIPIIIGIEIVVIIWAEVGMS
;
A
#
# COMPACT_ATOMS: atom_id res chain seq x y z
N MET A 1 15.55 -11.57 -6.02
CA MET A 1 16.54 -12.67 -6.15
C MET A 1 17.36 -12.72 -4.88
N ALA A 2 17.84 -13.89 -4.47
CA ALA A 2 18.69 -14.08 -3.30
C ALA A 2 20.01 -14.77 -3.68
N THR A 3 21.08 -14.17 -3.16
CA THR A 3 22.49 -14.56 -3.09
C THR A 3 22.90 -15.59 -2.04
N ASP A 4 23.82 -16.52 -2.27
CA ASP A 4 24.71 -17.01 -1.19
C ASP A 4 25.94 -16.09 -1.02
N SER A 5 26.81 -16.39 -0.05
CA SER A 5 28.04 -15.62 0.20
C SER A 5 29.07 -15.68 -0.94
N ASN A 6 28.95 -16.67 -1.83
CA ASN A 6 29.80 -16.84 -3.00
C ASN A 6 29.20 -16.19 -4.26
N GLY A 7 28.02 -15.56 -4.14
CA GLY A 7 27.29 -14.96 -5.26
C GLY A 7 26.49 -15.95 -6.10
N SER A 8 26.39 -17.21 -5.68
CA SER A 8 25.57 -18.21 -6.37
C SER A 8 24.08 -17.93 -6.13
N LEU A 9 23.27 -18.17 -7.16
CA LEU A 9 21.82 -17.98 -7.07
C LEU A 9 21.20 -18.98 -6.09
N VAL A 10 20.58 -18.47 -5.04
CA VAL A 10 19.79 -19.27 -4.08
C VAL A 10 18.33 -19.35 -4.52
N THR A 11 17.73 -18.23 -4.92
CA THR A 11 16.36 -18.21 -5.46
C THR A 11 16.07 -16.95 -6.27
N ARG A 12 15.18 -17.05 -7.25
CA ARG A 12 14.67 -15.93 -8.05
C ARG A 12 13.16 -16.05 -8.18
N TYR A 13 12.49 -14.91 -8.04
CA TYR A 13 11.06 -14.76 -8.24
C TYR A 13 10.82 -13.71 -9.32
N GLU A 14 9.78 -13.93 -10.12
CA GLU A 14 9.20 -12.92 -10.99
C GLU A 14 7.77 -12.69 -10.54
N TYR A 15 7.40 -11.42 -10.36
CA TYR A 15 6.10 -11.02 -9.85
C TYR A 15 5.33 -10.27 -10.93
N ASP A 16 4.00 -10.31 -10.86
CA ASP A 16 3.18 -9.29 -11.52
C ASP A 16 3.22 -7.96 -10.75
N ALA A 17 2.44 -6.98 -11.24
CA ALA A 17 2.38 -5.65 -10.62
C ALA A 17 1.92 -5.70 -9.15
N PHE A 18 1.09 -6.66 -8.76
CA PHE A 18 0.48 -6.79 -7.44
C PHE A 18 1.21 -7.80 -6.55
N GLY A 19 2.36 -8.33 -6.99
CA GLY A 19 3.17 -9.21 -6.18
C GLY A 19 2.81 -10.68 -6.28
N LYS A 20 1.93 -11.08 -7.19
CA LYS A 20 1.66 -12.48 -7.46
C LYS A 20 2.86 -13.11 -8.15
N ILE A 21 3.33 -14.26 -7.66
CA ILE A 21 4.45 -14.99 -8.25
C ILE A 21 4.01 -15.55 -9.61
N ARG A 22 4.68 -15.13 -10.67
CA ARG A 22 4.49 -15.62 -12.05
C ARG A 22 5.46 -16.75 -12.39
N TRP A 23 6.63 -16.71 -11.79
CA TRP A 23 7.66 -17.71 -11.96
C TRP A 23 8.61 -17.70 -10.76
N GLN A 24 9.13 -18.87 -10.41
CA GLN A 24 10.14 -19.06 -9.37
C GLN A 24 11.19 -20.06 -9.87
N SER A 25 12.46 -19.83 -9.52
CA SER A 25 13.53 -20.81 -9.77
C SER A 25 13.31 -22.09 -8.98
N GLN A 26 13.69 -23.23 -9.54
CA GLN A 26 13.56 -24.55 -8.92
C GLN A 26 14.65 -24.74 -7.85
N THR A 27 14.42 -24.18 -6.68
CA THR A 27 15.34 -24.21 -5.55
C THR A 27 14.53 -24.52 -4.30
N ASP A 28 14.87 -25.58 -3.56
CA ASP A 28 14.13 -26.06 -2.38
C ASP A 28 14.10 -25.07 -1.21
N THR A 29 14.81 -23.94 -1.31
CA THR A 29 14.82 -22.90 -0.29
C THR A 29 13.79 -21.82 -0.61
N ARG A 30 12.69 -21.78 0.18
CA ARG A 30 11.74 -20.67 0.17
C ARG A 30 12.35 -19.46 0.90
N ASN A 31 12.42 -18.33 0.22
CA ASN A 31 12.80 -17.05 0.84
C ASN A 31 11.54 -16.35 1.33
N LYS A 32 11.46 -15.99 2.62
CA LYS A 32 10.32 -15.24 3.19
C LYS A 32 10.33 -13.75 2.82
N ASN A 33 11.48 -13.21 2.39
CA ASN A 33 11.57 -11.83 1.91
C ASN A 33 11.23 -11.79 0.41
N THR A 34 9.93 -11.91 0.08
CA THR A 34 9.41 -11.97 -1.29
C THR A 34 9.02 -10.58 -1.82
N PHE A 35 7.74 -10.38 -2.15
CA PHE A 35 7.21 -9.13 -2.65
C PHE A 35 7.46 -8.02 -1.64
N VAL A 36 8.03 -6.90 -2.13
CA VAL A 36 8.43 -5.73 -1.32
C VAL A 36 9.30 -6.04 -0.09
N GLY A 37 9.96 -7.21 -0.07
CA GLY A 37 10.76 -7.68 1.07
C GLY A 37 11.94 -6.79 1.45
N GLY A 38 12.45 -5.98 0.52
CA GLY A 38 13.46 -4.93 0.79
C GLY A 38 12.99 -3.85 1.78
N HIS A 39 11.70 -3.79 2.10
CA HIS A 39 11.13 -2.91 3.12
C HIS A 39 10.88 -3.59 4.47
N GLY A 40 11.39 -4.81 4.64
CA GLY A 40 11.17 -5.62 5.85
C GLY A 40 9.74 -6.16 5.92
N ILE A 41 9.10 -6.34 4.77
CA ILE A 41 7.82 -7.07 4.64
C ILE A 41 8.16 -8.54 4.44
N VAL A 42 7.52 -9.38 5.23
CA VAL A 42 7.81 -10.82 5.26
C VAL A 42 6.55 -11.54 4.81
N ASP A 43 6.74 -12.45 3.87
CA ASP A 43 5.75 -13.47 3.55
C ASP A 43 5.71 -14.46 4.71
N ASP A 44 4.65 -14.33 5.51
CA ASP A 44 4.37 -15.21 6.64
C ASP A 44 3.35 -16.29 6.27
N SER A 45 3.08 -16.46 4.96
CA SER A 45 2.29 -17.57 4.49
C SER A 45 3.09 -18.86 4.61
N ASP A 46 2.91 -19.55 5.73
CA ASP A 46 3.13 -20.99 5.81
C ASP A 46 2.03 -21.71 4.98
N ASP A 47 1.84 -21.30 3.71
CA ASP A 47 1.02 -21.88 2.62
C ASP A 47 -0.33 -21.23 2.26
N ASP A 48 -0.77 -20.14 2.92
CA ASP A 48 -2.04 -19.46 2.58
C ASP A 48 -1.93 -18.34 1.52
N GLY A 49 -0.72 -18.00 1.08
CA GLY A 49 -0.45 -16.95 0.09
C GLY A 49 -0.60 -15.51 0.60
N LEU A 50 -0.77 -15.32 1.91
CA LEU A 50 -0.93 -14.01 2.53
C LEU A 50 0.40 -13.37 2.96
N ILE A 51 0.57 -12.10 2.60
CA ILE A 51 1.75 -11.31 2.96
C ILE A 51 1.40 -10.41 4.14
N TYR A 52 2.14 -10.55 5.24
CA TYR A 52 1.94 -9.70 6.41
C TYR A 52 2.63 -8.34 6.22
N MET A 53 1.82 -7.30 6.01
CA MET A 53 2.26 -5.91 5.84
C MET A 53 2.02 -5.10 7.12
N ARG A 54 2.49 -5.61 8.27
CA ARG A 54 2.44 -4.96 9.60
C ARG A 54 1.03 -4.70 10.13
N ALA A 55 0.29 -3.75 9.58
CA ALA A 55 -1.06 -3.46 10.05
C ALA A 55 -2.09 -4.46 9.51
N ARG A 56 -1.84 -5.09 8.36
CA ARG A 56 -2.80 -5.97 7.67
C ARG A 56 -2.13 -7.09 6.89
N TYR A 57 -2.92 -8.13 6.63
CA TYR A 57 -2.59 -9.18 5.66
C TYR A 57 -3.04 -8.76 4.26
N TYR A 58 -2.13 -8.92 3.31
CA TYR A 58 -2.32 -8.64 1.89
C TYR A 58 -2.39 -9.93 1.10
N ASP A 59 -3.40 -10.05 0.25
CA ASP A 59 -3.56 -11.16 -0.69
C ASP A 59 -3.11 -10.70 -2.08
N SER A 60 -2.00 -11.29 -2.54
CA SER A 60 -1.41 -11.01 -3.85
C SER A 60 -2.19 -11.62 -5.02
N GLU A 61 -3.01 -12.65 -4.77
CA GLU A 61 -3.83 -13.30 -5.81
C GLU A 61 -4.96 -12.38 -6.30
N ILE A 62 -5.53 -11.58 -5.39
CA ILE A 62 -6.59 -10.62 -5.70
C ILE A 62 -6.11 -9.15 -5.70
N GLY A 63 -4.87 -8.90 -5.28
CA GLY A 63 -4.26 -7.57 -5.24
C GLY A 63 -4.84 -6.64 -4.18
N ARG A 64 -5.27 -7.16 -3.03
CA ARG A 64 -5.97 -6.41 -1.98
C ARG A 64 -5.62 -6.88 -0.57
N PHE A 65 -5.82 -6.01 0.41
CA PHE A 65 -5.88 -6.43 1.81
C PHE A 65 -7.13 -7.26 2.06
N ILE A 66 -7.02 -8.24 2.96
CA ILE A 66 -8.17 -9.08 3.36
C ILE A 66 -8.99 -8.46 4.50
N SER A 67 -8.44 -7.44 5.15
CA SER A 67 -9.12 -6.67 6.20
C SER A 67 -9.26 -5.20 5.80
N ARG A 68 -10.35 -4.60 6.28
CA ARG A 68 -10.59 -3.16 6.16
C ARG A 68 -9.45 -2.40 6.85
N ASP A 69 -9.00 -1.32 6.24
CA ASP A 69 -8.06 -0.41 6.89
C ASP A 69 -8.61 0.13 8.21
N PRO A 70 -7.89 -0.05 9.34
CA PRO A 70 -8.31 0.58 10.57
C PRO A 70 -8.01 2.08 10.55
N TYR A 71 -7.04 2.57 9.77
CA TYR A 71 -6.58 3.97 9.68
C TYR A 71 -7.30 4.74 8.58
N THR A 72 -8.61 4.96 8.76
CA THR A 72 -9.43 5.68 7.80
C THR A 72 -9.29 7.19 7.91
N TRP A 73 -8.76 7.73 9.03
CA TRP A 73 -8.70 9.17 9.30
C TRP A 73 -10.06 9.89 9.19
N GLY A 74 -11.15 9.12 9.17
CA GLY A 74 -12.52 9.60 9.03
C GLY A 74 -13.28 9.55 10.36
N PRO A 75 -14.58 9.90 10.34
CA PRO A 75 -15.43 9.86 11.53
C PRO A 75 -15.55 8.46 12.15
N ASP A 76 -15.31 7.42 11.35
CA ASP A 76 -15.31 6.02 11.73
C ASP A 76 -14.01 5.53 12.37
N ASP A 77 -12.94 6.35 12.37
CA ASP A 77 -11.70 6.07 13.10
C ASP A 77 -11.77 6.65 14.51
N GLU A 78 -11.84 5.79 15.51
CA GLU A 78 -11.87 6.17 16.93
C GLU A 78 -10.63 6.98 17.36
N ARG A 79 -9.50 6.87 16.65
CA ARG A 79 -8.29 7.65 16.92
C ARG A 79 -8.35 9.04 16.30
N GLY A 80 -9.22 9.24 15.31
CA GLY A 80 -9.46 10.51 14.62
C GLY A 80 -10.40 11.45 15.37
N GLN A 81 -11.10 10.97 16.41
CA GLN A 81 -12.18 11.73 17.05
C GLN A 81 -11.76 12.99 17.80
N ASN A 82 -10.47 13.19 18.10
CA ASN A 82 -10.02 14.29 18.97
C ASN A 82 -8.89 15.16 18.41
N LYS A 83 -8.62 15.13 17.11
CA LYS A 83 -7.56 15.96 16.55
C LYS A 83 -7.90 16.43 15.15
N TYR A 84 -7.91 17.75 15.00
CA TYR A 84 -7.79 18.56 13.80
C TYR A 84 -9.07 19.28 13.31
N ASN A 85 -8.84 20.57 13.08
CA ASN A 85 -9.69 21.69 12.70
C ASN A 85 -10.41 21.52 11.35
N GLU A 86 -11.32 22.47 11.05
CA GLU A 86 -12.21 22.55 9.87
C GLU A 86 -11.59 22.21 8.51
N MET A 87 -10.26 22.30 8.36
CA MET A 87 -9.55 21.85 7.16
C MET A 87 -9.62 20.33 6.95
N TYR A 88 -9.68 19.52 8.02
CA TYR A 88 -9.84 18.05 7.99
C TYR A 88 -11.28 17.58 7.70
N ILE A 89 -12.30 18.39 8.02
CA ILE A 89 -13.74 18.12 7.73
C ILE A 89 -14.09 18.35 6.24
N ARG A 90 -13.12 18.71 5.39
CA ARG A 90 -13.27 18.60 3.93
C ARG A 90 -12.55 17.38 3.36
N TRP A 91 -11.54 16.88 4.07
CA TRP A 91 -10.76 15.71 3.68
C TRP A 91 -11.52 14.41 3.95
N ASP A 92 -12.32 14.33 5.01
CA ASP A 92 -13.28 13.24 5.25
C ASP A 92 -14.12 12.95 3.99
N LYS A 93 -14.68 13.95 3.31
CA LYS A 93 -15.47 13.75 2.08
C LYS A 93 -14.66 13.21 0.90
N LEU A 94 -13.35 13.45 0.87
CA LEU A 94 -12.42 12.87 -0.11
C LEU A 94 -11.97 11.46 0.28
N VAL A 95 -11.74 11.19 1.57
CA VAL A 95 -11.20 9.92 2.10
C VAL A 95 -12.29 8.85 2.28
N ILE A 96 -13.52 9.24 2.64
CA ILE A 96 -14.67 8.32 2.86
C ILE A 96 -15.06 7.54 1.59
N GLY A 97 -14.68 8.00 0.39
CA GLY A 97 -14.90 7.30 -0.88
C GLY A 97 -13.86 6.23 -1.23
N HIS A 98 -12.82 6.06 -0.43
CA HIS A 98 -11.76 5.10 -0.73
C HIS A 98 -12.18 3.66 -0.35
N ASN A 99 -11.93 2.73 -1.27
CA ASN A 99 -12.00 1.31 -0.95
C ASN A 99 -10.83 0.96 0.00
N LEU A 100 -11.18 0.68 1.25
CA LEU A 100 -10.28 0.44 2.37
C LEU A 100 -9.54 -0.90 2.32
N TYR A 101 -9.70 -1.66 1.23
CA TYR A 101 -8.98 -2.91 0.96
C TYR A 101 -7.92 -2.72 -0.14
N LYS A 102 -7.81 -1.54 -0.75
CA LYS A 102 -6.85 -1.30 -1.84
C LYS A 102 -5.41 -1.30 -1.35
N TYR A 103 -4.54 -1.97 -2.08
CA TYR A 103 -3.09 -1.80 -1.96
C TYR A 103 -2.59 -0.69 -2.90
N SER A 104 -1.73 0.20 -2.40
CA SER A 104 -1.03 1.22 -3.19
C SER A 104 -1.92 2.05 -4.13
N VAL A 105 -3.15 2.36 -3.71
CA VAL A 105 -4.14 3.11 -4.52
C VAL A 105 -4.39 2.46 -5.90
N ASN A 106 -4.32 1.12 -5.98
CA ASN A 106 -4.36 0.33 -7.23
C ASN A 106 -3.21 0.62 -8.23
N ASN A 107 -2.12 1.25 -7.80
CA ASN A 107 -0.94 1.49 -8.64
C ASN A 107 0.34 1.04 -7.92
N PRO A 108 0.54 -0.28 -7.75
CA PRO A 108 1.68 -0.86 -7.04
C PRO A 108 3.02 -0.73 -7.79
N ILE A 109 2.98 -0.36 -9.09
CA ILE A 109 4.18 -0.02 -9.86
C ILE A 109 4.76 1.33 -9.43
N ARG A 110 3.88 2.28 -9.09
CA ARG A 110 4.29 3.64 -8.70
C ARG A 110 4.38 3.83 -7.18
N PHE A 111 3.58 3.10 -6.42
CA PHE A 111 3.47 3.29 -4.97
C PHE A 111 3.66 1.97 -4.23
N ILE A 112 4.31 2.03 -3.07
CA ILE A 112 4.51 0.89 -2.18
C ILE A 112 3.94 1.28 -0.82
N ASP A 113 2.93 0.54 -0.37
CA ASP A 113 2.49 0.56 1.02
C ASP A 113 3.45 -0.30 1.87
N LYS A 114 4.14 0.34 2.82
CA LYS A 114 5.15 -0.30 3.68
C LYS A 114 4.61 -0.65 5.06
N ASP A 115 3.48 -0.08 5.46
CA ASP A 115 2.95 -0.18 6.82
C ASP A 115 1.57 -0.81 6.88
N GLY A 116 0.98 -1.12 5.72
CA GLY A 116 -0.33 -1.73 5.59
C GLY A 116 -1.43 -0.79 6.04
N LYS A 117 -1.24 0.52 5.95
CA LYS A 117 -2.22 1.53 6.37
C LYS A 117 -2.68 2.32 5.15
N LEU A 118 -3.77 3.07 5.33
CA LEU A 118 -4.35 3.78 4.20
C LEU A 118 -3.33 4.82 3.79
N PHE A 119 -2.84 4.69 2.56
CA PHE A 119 -1.78 5.53 2.03
C PHE A 119 -2.20 6.99 2.15
N TRP A 120 -1.64 7.68 3.13
CA TRP A 120 -1.79 9.11 3.27
C TRP A 120 -0.98 9.72 2.13
N ILE A 121 -1.64 10.38 1.18
CA ILE A 121 -0.96 11.19 0.18
C ILE A 121 -0.77 12.58 0.80
N PRO A 122 0.39 12.90 1.41
CA PRO A 122 0.76 14.30 1.46
C PRO A 122 1.08 14.68 0.00
N ILE A 123 0.30 15.60 -0.56
CA ILE A 123 0.77 16.51 -1.62
C ILE A 123 0.88 15.90 -3.04
N ILE A 124 -0.25 15.54 -3.66
CA ILE A 124 -0.43 15.69 -5.14
C ILE A 124 -1.62 16.60 -5.47
N ILE A 125 -2.45 16.93 -4.48
CA ILE A 125 -3.61 17.79 -4.64
C ILE A 125 -3.25 19.29 -4.51
N GLY A 126 -2.01 19.62 -4.14
CA GLY A 126 -1.52 21.00 -4.01
C GLY A 126 -1.22 21.72 -5.33
N ILE A 127 -1.17 21.02 -6.47
CA ILE A 127 -0.94 21.67 -7.79
C ILE A 127 -2.26 21.81 -8.57
N GLU A 128 -3.17 20.85 -8.49
CA GLU A 128 -4.45 20.91 -9.21
C GLU A 128 -5.47 21.84 -8.52
N ILE A 129 -5.54 21.87 -7.18
CA ILE A 129 -6.53 22.72 -6.48
C ILE A 129 -6.11 24.20 -6.45
N VAL A 130 -4.81 24.50 -6.40
CA VAL A 130 -4.35 25.90 -6.48
C VAL A 130 -4.69 26.51 -7.85
N VAL A 131 -4.63 25.71 -8.93
CA VAL A 131 -5.02 26.16 -10.27
C VAL A 131 -6.54 26.43 -10.35
N ILE A 132 -7.37 25.63 -9.69
CA ILE A 132 -8.84 25.80 -9.73
C ILE A 132 -9.29 27.01 -8.89
N ILE A 133 -8.68 27.26 -7.73
CA ILE A 133 -9.05 28.41 -6.88
C ILE A 133 -8.57 29.74 -7.49
N TRP A 134 -7.41 29.78 -8.15
CA TRP A 134 -6.95 31.00 -8.85
C TRP A 134 -7.80 31.34 -10.10
N ALA A 135 -8.39 30.34 -10.76
CA ALA A 135 -9.26 30.56 -11.92
C ALA A 135 -10.65 31.12 -11.55
N GLU A 136 -11.16 30.83 -10.35
CA GLU A 136 -12.47 31.30 -9.88
C GLU A 136 -12.41 32.66 -9.15
N VAL A 137 -11.29 32.99 -8.50
CA VAL A 137 -11.13 34.26 -7.75
C VAL A 137 -10.46 35.35 -8.59
N GLY A 138 -9.85 35.00 -9.74
CA GLY A 138 -9.09 35.91 -10.60
C GLY A 138 -9.84 36.52 -11.79
N MET A 139 -11.18 36.42 -11.86
CA MET A 139 -11.99 37.13 -12.85
C MET A 139 -13.11 37.93 -12.16
N SER A 140 -12.73 39.05 -11.54
CA SER A 140 -13.60 40.21 -11.35
C SER A 140 -12.77 41.48 -11.43
#